data_AF-A0A8T4UHM7-F1
#
_entry.id   AF-A0A8T4UHM7-F1
#
_cell.length_a   1.000
_cell.length_b   1.000
_cell.length_c   1.000
_cell.angle_alpha   90.00
_cell.angle_beta   90.00
_cell.angle_gamma   90.00
#
_symmetry.space_group_name_H-M   'P 1'
#
loop_
_entity.id
_entity.type
_entity.pdbx_description
1 polymer ?
#
loop_
_entity_poly.entity_id
_entity_poly.type
_entity_poly.pdbx_seq_one_letter_code
_entity_poly.pdbx_strand_id
1 'polypeptide(L)'
;FKELIKEHKQRKKNYCYTLDNKNNIQIALIKNPRLTKRNSEVIKIILDNNEEIICTLNHKFRLVDGTYIEANKIKKTDNLAPLYRKISKKEGNITIDGYEMVFDFERKKWIFTHMLSDDYNISNKKYSKINNSDRHHKDFNKLNNNPENIIRIPKEAHMKLHRETLEKTLKRPEVLEKLKEIRKTPEFRNKIRNSILKQKVQLSKRAKKQWANPYYKEYMKNKFLEFYNTHKEYQKRNNELLNKNQKEYWNQPENKFKQSKKIKEYFINHPEKIKELSNNAKKQWQNEILKKWRSNKTKKQWTQEFRIKRKEAYNKTYYQHSMKLLKLLSEQNRIEEYDKERIKLKNKNLLTLETIQKRFFNNNKNIMLETIKNYNHKIKKILKLNKRINVYDLEVKDTHNFALASGVFVHNSAKSGRTRTTQAILPLRGKILNVEKARIDKIFANNEITTLISAIGAGIGDEFDITKLRYNRIIIMTDADVDGSHISCLLLTFFYRFMKPLVEQGHIFIAMPPLYKVSKGKEKIYLMNDQELAETIERLGKDINIQRYKGLGEMNPDQLWETTLDPESRHMKQVIVEDAVAADAMFTVLMGDQVDPRREFIFANSSLVKNLDI
;
A
#
# COMPACT_ATOMS: atom_id res chain seq x y z
N PHE A 1 6.72 15.73 14.40
CA PHE A 1 6.67 14.69 15.45
C PHE A 1 6.23 15.21 16.82
N LYS A 2 7.03 15.97 17.60
CA LYS A 2 6.60 16.48 18.92
C LYS A 2 5.21 17.12 18.91
N GLU A 3 4.96 17.97 17.93
CA GLU A 3 3.66 18.62 17.67
C GLU A 3 2.53 17.62 17.40
N LEU A 4 2.71 16.69 16.45
CA LEU A 4 1.75 15.60 16.17
C LEU A 4 1.35 14.81 17.43
N ILE A 5 2.24 14.67 18.43
CA ILE A 5 1.95 14.02 19.71
C ILE A 5 1.06 14.90 20.60
N LYS A 6 1.32 16.22 20.66
CA LYS A 6 0.47 17.19 21.37
C LYS A 6 -0.94 17.23 20.75
N GLU A 7 -1.01 17.31 19.43
CA GLU A 7 -2.27 17.31 18.67
C GLU A 7 -3.05 16.00 18.83
N HIS A 8 -2.37 14.85 18.78
CA HIS A 8 -3.01 13.55 18.97
C HIS A 8 -3.56 13.37 20.39
N LYS A 9 -2.86 13.89 21.42
CA LYS A 9 -3.41 13.99 22.79
C LYS A 9 -4.66 14.88 22.85
N GLN A 10 -4.72 15.93 22.04
CA GLN A 10 -5.90 16.78 21.84
C GLN A 10 -6.97 16.15 20.91
N ARG A 11 -6.87 14.85 20.59
CA ARG A 11 -7.76 14.07 19.69
C ARG A 11 -7.85 14.60 18.25
N LYS A 12 -6.98 15.53 17.84
CA LYS A 12 -6.91 16.06 16.47
C LYS A 12 -6.41 14.98 15.50
N LYS A 13 -7.09 14.82 14.36
CA LYS A 13 -6.69 13.86 13.32
C LYS A 13 -5.67 14.48 12.37
N ASN A 14 -4.54 13.80 12.22
CA ASN A 14 -3.46 14.17 11.32
C ASN A 14 -3.27 13.11 10.24
N TYR A 15 -2.77 13.52 9.08
CA TYR A 15 -2.73 12.70 7.87
C TYR A 15 -1.36 12.83 7.18
N CYS A 16 -0.93 11.78 6.50
CA CYS A 16 0.33 11.74 5.76
C CYS A 16 0.14 11.15 4.36
N TYR A 17 1.08 11.44 3.46
CA TYR A 17 1.20 10.73 2.19
C TYR A 17 1.76 9.33 2.41
N THR A 18 1.22 8.35 1.68
CA THR A 18 1.70 6.95 1.61
C THR A 18 1.75 6.49 0.16
N LEU A 19 2.57 5.47 -0.13
CA LEU A 19 2.54 4.73 -1.40
C LEU A 19 1.78 3.41 -1.22
N ASP A 20 1.01 3.04 -2.24
CA ASP A 20 0.31 1.75 -2.30
C ASP A 20 1.16 0.61 -2.93
N ASN A 21 0.59 -0.60 -2.96
CA ASN A 21 1.22 -1.80 -3.53
C ASN A 21 1.50 -1.73 -5.05
N LYS A 22 1.18 -0.60 -5.69
CA LYS A 22 1.42 -0.31 -7.12
C LYS A 22 2.20 1.01 -7.30
N ASN A 23 2.85 1.53 -6.23
CA ASN A 23 3.59 2.79 -6.20
C ASN A 23 2.77 4.05 -6.56
N ASN A 24 1.44 4.02 -6.46
CA ASN A 24 0.64 5.24 -6.56
C ASN A 24 0.67 5.99 -5.23
N ILE A 25 0.60 7.32 -5.29
CA ILE A 25 0.48 8.13 -4.08
C ILE A 25 -0.97 8.19 -3.59
N GLN A 26 -1.13 8.06 -2.27
CA GLN A 26 -2.39 8.14 -1.54
C GLN A 26 -2.20 8.95 -0.25
N ILE A 27 -3.29 9.26 0.45
CA ILE A 27 -3.28 9.85 1.80
C ILE A 27 -3.79 8.79 2.79
N ALA A 28 -3.21 8.77 3.98
CA ALA A 28 -3.65 7.91 5.09
C ALA A 28 -3.66 8.66 6.43
N LEU A 29 -4.43 8.13 7.38
CA LEU A 29 -4.52 8.64 8.74
C LEU A 29 -3.27 8.25 9.55
N ILE A 30 -2.65 9.22 10.21
CA ILE A 30 -1.58 8.99 11.19
C ILE A 30 -2.20 8.43 12.46
N LYS A 31 -1.78 7.22 12.84
CA LYS A 31 -2.12 6.58 14.13
C LYS A 31 -0.94 6.61 15.08
N ASN A 32 -1.25 6.62 16.38
CA ASN A 32 -0.30 6.38 17.47
C ASN A 32 1.06 7.13 17.41
N PRO A 33 1.12 8.43 17.01
CA PRO A 33 2.36 9.18 17.03
C PRO A 33 2.90 9.25 18.47
N ARG A 34 4.17 8.88 18.66
CA ARG A 34 4.74 8.67 20.00
C ARG A 34 6.26 8.79 20.03
N LEU A 35 6.80 8.93 21.23
CA LEU A 35 8.22 8.69 21.53
C LEU A 35 8.42 7.17 21.67
N THR A 36 9.36 6.56 20.93
CA THR A 36 9.61 5.11 20.97
C THR A 36 10.89 4.72 21.66
N LYS A 37 11.93 5.56 21.60
CA LYS A 37 13.20 5.36 22.32
C LYS A 37 13.74 6.68 22.85
N ARG A 38 14.34 6.66 24.05
CA ARG A 38 15.14 7.77 24.56
C ARG A 38 16.63 7.56 24.21
N ASN A 39 17.41 8.65 24.21
CA ASN A 39 18.88 8.66 24.12
C ASN A 39 19.48 7.59 23.18
N SER A 40 18.96 7.48 21.96
CA SER A 40 19.38 6.46 21.00
C SER A 40 20.50 6.95 20.09
N GLU A 41 21.34 6.03 19.62
CA GLU A 41 22.27 6.31 18.52
C GLU A 41 21.53 6.47 17.20
N VAL A 42 21.93 7.51 16.47
CA VAL A 42 21.27 7.98 15.25
C VAL A 42 22.32 8.39 14.22
N ILE A 43 21.93 8.28 12.95
CA ILE A 43 22.68 8.83 11.84
C ILE A 43 21.88 9.97 11.20
N LYS A 44 22.61 10.94 10.66
CA LYS A 44 22.09 12.09 9.91
C LYS A 44 22.38 11.87 8.44
N ILE A 45 21.33 11.66 7.66
CA ILE A 45 21.35 11.54 6.20
C ILE A 45 21.02 12.92 5.63
N ILE A 46 21.90 13.46 4.79
CA ILE A 46 21.69 14.72 4.08
C ILE A 46 21.35 14.40 2.62
N LEU A 47 20.21 14.88 2.16
CA LEU A 47 19.71 14.68 0.80
C LEU A 47 20.29 15.69 -0.20
N ASP A 48 20.03 15.48 -1.48
CA ASP A 48 20.45 16.35 -2.59
C ASP A 48 19.77 17.74 -2.59
N ASN A 49 18.55 17.85 -2.07
CA ASN A 49 17.87 19.11 -1.77
C ASN A 49 18.39 19.82 -0.48
N ASN A 50 19.45 19.28 0.15
CA ASN A 50 19.99 19.68 1.45
C ASN A 50 19.08 19.43 2.68
N GLU A 51 17.94 18.76 2.52
CA GLU A 51 17.14 18.34 3.68
C GLU A 51 17.90 17.34 4.57
N GLU A 52 17.63 17.39 5.88
CA GLU A 52 18.35 16.64 6.89
C GLU A 52 17.44 15.64 7.63
N ILE A 53 17.76 14.35 7.53
CA ILE A 53 16.97 13.28 8.14
C ILE A 53 17.80 12.60 9.22
N ILE A 54 17.36 12.72 10.47
CA ILE A 54 17.98 12.07 11.64
C ILE A 54 17.15 10.82 11.99
N CYS A 55 17.76 9.64 11.96
CA CYS A 55 17.08 8.36 12.11
C CYS A 55 17.96 7.30 12.81
N THR A 56 17.36 6.21 13.30
CA THR A 56 18.12 5.08 13.87
C THR A 56 18.75 4.24 12.76
N LEU A 57 19.88 3.59 13.07
CA LEU A 57 20.68 2.81 12.12
C LEU A 57 19.87 1.72 11.38
N ASN A 58 18.85 1.14 12.03
CA ASN A 58 18.00 0.09 11.47
C ASN A 58 16.69 0.60 10.82
N HIS A 59 16.49 1.92 10.71
CA HIS A 59 15.27 2.48 10.13
C HIS A 59 15.22 2.21 8.61
N LYS A 60 14.07 1.76 8.09
CA LYS A 60 13.95 1.30 6.71
C LYS A 60 13.45 2.41 5.78
N PHE A 61 14.31 2.86 4.88
CA PHE A 61 13.93 3.76 3.78
C PHE A 61 13.40 2.97 2.60
N ARG A 62 12.47 3.56 1.84
CA ARG A 62 11.87 2.94 0.66
C ARG A 62 12.60 3.38 -0.60
N LEU A 63 12.85 2.45 -1.52
CA LEU A 63 13.46 2.72 -2.83
C LEU A 63 12.40 2.94 -3.91
N VAL A 64 12.80 3.59 -5.02
CA VAL A 64 11.93 3.89 -6.19
C VAL A 64 11.29 2.62 -6.79
N ASP A 65 11.96 1.47 -6.73
CA ASP A 65 11.43 0.19 -7.22
C ASP A 65 10.37 -0.44 -6.31
N GLY A 66 10.23 0.02 -5.06
CA GLY A 66 9.30 -0.52 -4.06
C GLY A 66 9.96 -1.35 -2.95
N THR A 67 11.26 -1.64 -3.04
CA THR A 67 12.02 -2.35 -1.99
C THR A 67 12.38 -1.43 -0.81
N TYR A 68 12.94 -2.01 0.26
CA TYR A 68 13.35 -1.29 1.47
C TYR A 68 14.80 -1.59 1.85
N ILE A 69 15.49 -0.59 2.39
CA ILE A 69 16.88 -0.68 2.84
C ILE A 69 17.07 0.02 4.19
N GLU A 70 17.89 -0.56 5.07
CA GLU A 70 18.14 -0.04 6.42
C GLU A 70 19.17 1.09 6.40
N ALA A 71 18.96 2.12 7.21
CA ALA A 71 19.69 3.39 7.18
C ALA A 71 21.23 3.24 7.24
N ASN A 72 21.75 2.23 7.93
CA ASN A 72 23.17 1.89 8.02
C ASN A 72 23.74 1.16 6.79
N LYS A 73 22.90 0.51 5.96
CA LYS A 73 23.28 -0.23 4.75
C LYS A 73 23.18 0.63 3.48
N ILE A 74 22.51 1.78 3.58
CA ILE A 74 22.30 2.74 2.49
C ILE A 74 23.63 3.30 1.95
N LYS A 75 23.73 3.36 0.62
CA LYS A 75 24.88 3.88 -0.14
C LYS A 75 24.46 5.12 -0.94
N LYS A 76 25.44 5.97 -1.31
CA LYS A 76 25.23 7.15 -2.18
C LYS A 76 24.66 6.81 -3.58
N THR A 77 24.73 5.55 -3.99
CA THR A 77 24.20 4.99 -5.25
C THR A 77 22.70 4.74 -5.23
N ASP A 78 22.08 4.72 -4.06
CA ASP A 78 20.75 4.19 -3.87
C ASP A 78 19.69 5.27 -4.12
N ASN A 79 18.51 4.84 -4.57
CA ASN A 79 17.52 5.73 -5.18
C ASN A 79 16.27 5.74 -4.31
N LEU A 80 16.21 6.69 -3.37
CA LEU A 80 15.11 6.79 -2.42
C LEU A 80 13.82 7.21 -3.14
N ALA A 81 12.69 6.62 -2.72
CA ALA A 81 11.35 6.95 -3.20
C ALA A 81 11.00 8.40 -2.79
N PRO A 82 10.85 9.34 -3.74
CA PRO A 82 10.64 10.76 -3.42
C PRO A 82 9.16 11.11 -3.16
N LEU A 83 8.93 12.26 -2.53
CA LEU A 83 7.67 12.99 -2.51
C LEU A 83 7.93 14.41 -3.03
N TYR A 84 7.63 14.64 -4.31
CA TYR A 84 7.67 16.00 -4.87
C TYR A 84 6.32 16.69 -4.72
N ARG A 85 6.35 17.96 -4.29
CA ARG A 85 5.20 18.85 -4.11
C ARG A 85 5.41 20.11 -4.93
N LYS A 86 4.37 20.65 -5.57
CA LYS A 86 4.38 22.01 -6.15
C LYS A 86 3.00 22.66 -6.09
N ILE A 87 2.96 24.00 -6.21
CA ILE A 87 1.70 24.73 -6.35
C ILE A 87 1.32 24.79 -7.84
N SER A 88 0.04 24.59 -8.14
CA SER A 88 -0.50 24.59 -9.48
C SER A 88 -0.51 26.01 -10.09
N LYS A 89 -0.09 26.10 -11.35
CA LYS A 89 -0.22 27.29 -12.21
C LYS A 89 -1.04 26.93 -13.44
N LYS A 90 -1.73 27.90 -14.07
CA LYS A 90 -2.61 27.69 -15.25
C LYS A 90 -1.81 27.44 -16.55
N GLU A 91 -1.14 26.30 -16.63
CA GLU A 91 -0.26 25.93 -17.74
C GLU A 91 -0.61 24.54 -18.29
N GLY A 92 -0.70 24.44 -19.62
CA GLY A 92 -1.01 23.18 -20.32
C GLY A 92 -2.34 22.56 -19.88
N ASN A 93 -2.27 21.38 -19.25
CA ASN A 93 -3.45 20.62 -18.79
C ASN A 93 -3.96 21.06 -17.40
N ILE A 94 -3.29 22.01 -16.73
CA ILE A 94 -3.66 22.47 -15.39
C ILE A 94 -4.65 23.62 -15.50
N THR A 95 -5.92 23.36 -15.20
CA THR A 95 -7.03 24.33 -15.35
C THR A 95 -7.23 25.26 -14.16
N ILE A 96 -6.64 24.93 -13.00
CA ILE A 96 -6.87 25.60 -11.71
C ILE A 96 -5.55 26.00 -11.03
N ASP A 97 -5.62 27.05 -10.21
CA ASP A 97 -4.48 27.89 -9.86
C ASP A 97 -4.37 28.06 -8.34
N GLY A 98 -3.17 27.96 -7.78
CA GLY A 98 -2.92 28.06 -6.35
C GLY A 98 -3.38 26.85 -5.53
N TYR A 99 -3.42 25.64 -6.12
CA TYR A 99 -3.69 24.39 -5.40
C TYR A 99 -2.41 23.56 -5.22
N GLU A 100 -2.29 22.84 -4.11
CA GLU A 100 -1.21 21.88 -3.93
C GLU A 100 -1.34 20.70 -4.91
N MET A 101 -0.21 20.28 -5.49
CA MET A 101 -0.07 19.07 -6.28
C MET A 101 1.10 18.24 -5.80
N VAL A 102 0.96 16.91 -5.85
CA VAL A 102 2.02 15.92 -5.65
C VAL A 102 2.32 15.16 -6.93
N PHE A 103 3.57 14.73 -7.14
CA PHE A 103 3.94 13.93 -8.29
C PHE A 103 3.72 12.43 -8.03
N ASP A 104 3.00 11.76 -8.92
CA ASP A 104 2.78 10.31 -8.92
C ASP A 104 3.68 9.66 -9.98
N PHE A 105 4.55 8.74 -9.53
CA PHE A 105 5.63 8.18 -10.34
C PHE A 105 5.16 7.14 -11.36
N GLU A 106 4.26 6.23 -10.97
CA GLU A 106 3.75 5.20 -11.90
C GLU A 106 2.75 5.84 -12.89
N ARG A 107 1.97 6.85 -12.46
CA ARG A 107 1.07 7.63 -13.33
C ARG A 107 1.76 8.77 -14.08
N LYS A 108 3.05 9.03 -13.80
CA LYS A 108 3.92 10.07 -14.39
C LYS A 108 3.28 11.46 -14.49
N LYS A 109 2.54 11.88 -13.46
CA LYS A 109 1.78 13.13 -13.49
C LYS A 109 1.66 13.78 -12.12
N TRP A 110 1.48 15.10 -12.15
CA TRP A 110 1.05 15.88 -11.00
C TRP A 110 -0.45 15.63 -10.71
N ILE A 111 -0.80 15.36 -9.46
CA ILE A 111 -2.16 15.13 -8.95
C ILE A 111 -2.44 16.15 -7.85
N PHE A 112 -3.60 16.82 -7.88
CA PHE A 112 -3.96 17.76 -6.82
C PHE A 112 -4.24 17.06 -5.50
N THR A 113 -3.70 17.56 -4.38
CA THR A 113 -3.79 16.88 -3.07
C THR A 113 -5.22 16.70 -2.57
N HIS A 114 -6.11 17.69 -2.80
CA HIS A 114 -7.53 17.58 -2.45
C HIS A 114 -8.25 16.41 -3.15
N MET A 115 -7.74 15.93 -4.29
CA MET A 115 -8.29 14.74 -4.96
C MET A 115 -8.00 13.48 -4.15
N LEU A 116 -6.75 13.32 -3.69
CA LEU A 116 -6.33 12.19 -2.85
C LEU A 116 -7.06 12.19 -1.49
N SER A 117 -7.37 13.38 -0.99
CA SER A 117 -8.09 13.58 0.28
C SER A 117 -9.55 13.15 0.19
N ASP A 118 -10.20 13.42 -0.94
CA ASP A 118 -11.54 12.90 -1.24
C ASP A 118 -11.53 11.39 -1.55
N ASP A 119 -10.53 10.91 -2.31
CA ASP A 119 -10.38 9.48 -2.61
C ASP A 119 -10.20 8.68 -1.29
N TYR A 120 -9.45 9.22 -0.32
CA TYR A 120 -9.36 8.68 1.05
C TYR A 120 -10.72 8.67 1.77
N ASN A 121 -11.47 9.78 1.75
CA ASN A 121 -12.78 9.87 2.41
C ASN A 121 -13.78 8.84 1.85
N ILE A 122 -13.80 8.64 0.52
CA ILE A 122 -14.63 7.61 -0.14
C ILE A 122 -14.20 6.21 0.32
N SER A 123 -12.88 5.94 0.33
CA SER A 123 -12.33 4.63 0.71
C SER A 123 -12.63 4.26 2.17
N ASN A 124 -12.75 5.26 3.05
CA ASN A 124 -13.10 5.11 4.46
C ASN A 124 -14.62 5.25 4.72
N LYS A 125 -15.46 5.13 3.68
CA LYS A 125 -16.95 5.20 3.75
C LYS A 125 -17.52 6.46 4.41
N LYS A 126 -16.75 7.54 4.54
CA LYS A 126 -17.17 8.81 5.17
C LYS A 126 -18.34 9.47 4.44
N TYR A 127 -18.40 9.24 3.13
CA TYR A 127 -19.57 9.48 2.29
C TYR A 127 -19.49 8.56 1.07
N SER A 128 -20.64 8.11 0.59
CA SER A 128 -20.73 7.34 -0.65
C SER A 128 -20.30 8.17 -1.86
N LYS A 129 -19.97 7.49 -2.97
CA LYS A 129 -19.60 8.15 -4.24
C LYS A 129 -20.84 8.73 -4.93
N ILE A 130 -21.27 9.91 -4.48
CA ILE A 130 -22.39 10.66 -5.07
C ILE A 130 -22.07 10.98 -6.54
N ASN A 131 -22.95 10.58 -7.46
CA ASN A 131 -22.88 10.98 -8.86
C ASN A 131 -23.23 12.47 -8.99
N ASN A 132 -22.53 13.21 -9.85
CA ASN A 132 -22.76 14.64 -10.09
C ASN A 132 -22.59 15.53 -8.83
N SER A 133 -21.65 15.19 -7.94
CA SER A 133 -21.22 16.03 -6.82
C SER A 133 -19.87 16.72 -7.08
N ASP A 134 -19.72 17.96 -6.66
CA ASP A 134 -18.46 18.70 -6.68
C ASP A 134 -17.65 18.50 -5.38
N ARG A 135 -16.33 18.68 -5.45
CA ARG A 135 -15.39 18.63 -4.32
C ARG A 135 -15.16 20.04 -3.78
N HIS A 136 -15.30 20.26 -2.47
CA HIS A 136 -15.18 21.58 -1.84
C HIS A 136 -14.34 21.55 -0.56
N HIS A 137 -13.56 22.60 -0.32
CA HIS A 137 -12.85 22.90 0.93
C HIS A 137 -13.80 23.70 1.84
N LYS A 138 -14.13 23.22 3.04
CA LYS A 138 -15.09 23.91 3.95
C LYS A 138 -14.66 25.35 4.29
N ASP A 139 -13.37 25.55 4.49
CA ASP A 139 -12.75 26.84 4.82
C ASP A 139 -12.38 27.70 3.60
N PHE A 140 -12.72 27.25 2.38
CA PHE A 140 -12.33 27.85 1.09
C PHE A 140 -10.79 27.96 0.85
N ASN A 141 -9.95 27.42 1.76
CA ASN A 141 -8.49 27.47 1.65
C ASN A 141 -7.98 26.30 0.80
N LYS A 142 -7.63 26.60 -0.46
CA LYS A 142 -7.07 25.67 -1.45
C LYS A 142 -5.88 24.83 -1.00
N LEU A 143 -5.16 25.26 0.04
CA LEU A 143 -3.97 24.60 0.59
C LEU A 143 -4.29 23.75 1.84
N ASN A 144 -5.45 23.94 2.48
CA ASN A 144 -5.89 23.07 3.58
C ASN A 144 -6.50 21.77 3.03
N ASN A 145 -5.63 20.90 2.52
CA ASN A 145 -6.02 19.61 1.95
C ASN A 145 -6.24 18.51 3.01
N ASN A 146 -6.56 18.86 4.26
CA ASN A 146 -6.91 17.86 5.27
C ASN A 146 -8.22 17.15 4.86
N PRO A 147 -8.31 15.80 4.87
CA PRO A 147 -9.56 15.08 4.59
C PRO A 147 -10.77 15.46 5.46
N GLU A 148 -10.58 16.10 6.61
CA GLU A 148 -11.66 16.67 7.43
C GLU A 148 -12.19 18.02 6.94
N ASN A 149 -11.39 18.74 6.14
CA ASN A 149 -11.78 19.98 5.43
C ASN A 149 -12.41 19.70 4.05
N ILE A 150 -12.12 18.56 3.43
CA ILE A 150 -12.69 18.20 2.12
C ILE A 150 -14.05 17.53 2.27
N ILE A 151 -15.03 17.99 1.49
CA ILE A 151 -16.38 17.43 1.39
C ILE A 151 -16.82 17.28 -0.07
N ARG A 152 -17.80 16.42 -0.30
CA ARG A 152 -18.61 16.38 -1.53
C ARG A 152 -19.94 17.06 -1.30
N ILE A 153 -20.34 17.91 -2.24
CA ILE A 153 -21.64 18.58 -2.22
C ILE A 153 -22.35 18.26 -3.56
N PRO A 154 -23.62 17.83 -3.56
CA PRO A 154 -24.40 17.72 -4.80
C PRO A 154 -24.38 19.04 -5.56
N LYS A 155 -24.26 19.01 -6.88
CA LYS A 155 -24.02 20.20 -7.71
C LYS A 155 -25.01 21.36 -7.46
N GLU A 156 -26.27 21.06 -7.19
CA GLU A 156 -27.31 22.06 -6.89
C GLU A 156 -27.07 22.74 -5.54
N ALA A 157 -26.79 21.97 -4.48
CA ALA A 157 -26.43 22.50 -3.17
C ALA A 157 -25.08 23.25 -3.19
N HIS A 158 -24.14 22.82 -4.03
CA HIS A 158 -22.88 23.53 -4.27
C HIS A 158 -23.12 24.90 -4.94
N MET A 159 -23.97 24.94 -5.97
CA MET A 159 -24.38 26.21 -6.60
C MET A 159 -25.22 27.10 -5.67
N LYS A 160 -25.99 26.52 -4.74
CA LYS A 160 -26.70 27.27 -3.68
C LYS A 160 -25.71 27.90 -2.71
N LEU A 161 -24.72 27.15 -2.20
CA LEU A 161 -23.65 27.66 -1.34
C LEU A 161 -22.89 28.83 -2.00
N HIS A 162 -22.56 28.72 -3.29
CA HIS A 162 -21.90 29.82 -4.04
C HIS A 162 -22.82 31.02 -4.30
N ARG A 163 -24.15 30.83 -4.30
CA ARG A 163 -25.14 31.92 -4.39
C ARG A 163 -25.27 32.65 -3.05
N GLU A 164 -25.26 31.93 -1.94
CA GLU A 164 -25.37 32.48 -0.58
C GLU A 164 -24.08 33.16 -0.11
N THR A 165 -22.91 32.66 -0.55
CA THR A 165 -21.60 33.26 -0.25
C THR A 165 -21.13 34.29 -1.29
N LEU A 166 -21.95 34.60 -2.30
CA LEU A 166 -21.57 35.44 -3.45
C LEU A 166 -21.25 36.89 -3.04
N GLU A 167 -22.04 37.46 -2.12
CA GLU A 167 -21.78 38.78 -1.50
C GLU A 167 -20.43 38.83 -0.77
N LYS A 168 -20.09 37.74 -0.06
CA LYS A 168 -18.85 37.63 0.74
C LYS A 168 -17.61 37.28 -0.09
N THR A 169 -17.77 37.03 -1.40
CA THR A 169 -16.69 36.53 -2.27
C THR A 169 -16.54 37.32 -3.58
N LEU A 170 -17.47 37.16 -4.53
CA LEU A 170 -17.34 37.66 -5.91
C LEU A 170 -17.99 39.01 -6.16
N LYS A 171 -18.92 39.44 -5.29
CA LYS A 171 -19.59 40.75 -5.36
C LYS A 171 -18.93 41.85 -4.51
N ARG A 172 -17.81 41.56 -3.83
CA ARG A 172 -16.98 42.59 -3.16
C ARG A 172 -16.70 43.75 -4.14
N PRO A 173 -16.83 45.03 -3.73
CA PRO A 173 -16.66 46.18 -4.63
C PRO A 173 -15.36 46.13 -5.45
N GLU A 174 -14.23 45.86 -4.79
CA GLU A 174 -12.89 45.75 -5.38
C GLU A 174 -12.82 44.71 -6.52
N VAL A 175 -13.59 43.62 -6.39
CA VAL A 175 -13.62 42.50 -7.34
C VAL A 175 -14.47 42.86 -8.56
N LEU A 176 -15.60 43.54 -8.36
CA LEU A 176 -16.46 44.01 -9.43
C LEU A 176 -15.78 45.08 -10.29
N GLU A 177 -15.03 45.99 -9.66
CA GLU A 177 -14.25 47.02 -10.33
C GLU A 177 -13.13 46.42 -11.18
N LYS A 178 -12.32 45.51 -10.59
CA LYS A 178 -11.28 44.77 -11.31
C LYS A 178 -11.82 43.95 -12.50
N LEU A 179 -13.07 43.48 -12.40
CA LEU A 179 -13.76 42.78 -13.50
C LEU A 179 -14.22 43.73 -14.63
N LYS A 180 -14.51 45.01 -14.37
CA LYS A 180 -14.84 45.99 -15.41
C LYS A 180 -13.62 46.20 -16.33
N GLU A 181 -12.45 46.44 -15.76
CA GLU A 181 -11.23 46.71 -16.53
C GLU A 181 -10.76 45.50 -17.34
N ILE A 182 -10.77 44.30 -16.75
CA ILE A 182 -10.39 43.06 -17.47
C ILE A 182 -11.27 42.86 -18.73
N ARG A 183 -12.57 43.22 -18.68
CA ARG A 183 -13.49 43.07 -19.82
C ARG A 183 -13.20 44.04 -20.98
N LYS A 184 -12.51 45.16 -20.74
CA LYS A 184 -12.09 46.10 -21.80
C LYS A 184 -10.96 45.52 -22.67
N THR A 185 -10.14 44.62 -22.12
CA THR A 185 -8.90 44.13 -22.76
C THR A 185 -9.15 43.35 -24.07
N PRO A 186 -8.28 43.49 -25.09
CA PRO A 186 -8.31 42.66 -26.30
C PRO A 186 -8.17 41.16 -26.00
N GLU A 187 -7.36 40.82 -24.99
CA GLU A 187 -7.11 39.44 -24.58
C GLU A 187 -8.39 38.75 -24.07
N PHE A 188 -9.20 39.45 -23.24
CA PHE A 188 -10.50 38.95 -22.81
C PHE A 188 -11.47 38.76 -23.99
N ARG A 189 -11.52 39.71 -24.93
CA ARG A 189 -12.37 39.62 -26.14
C ARG A 189 -12.02 38.39 -27.00
N ASN A 190 -10.73 38.14 -27.25
CA ASN A 190 -10.27 36.94 -27.95
C ASN A 190 -10.58 35.65 -27.17
N LYS A 191 -10.49 35.67 -25.84
CA LYS A 191 -10.85 34.54 -24.97
C LYS A 191 -12.34 34.20 -25.02
N ILE A 192 -13.23 35.18 -25.17
CA ILE A 192 -14.66 34.98 -25.40
C ILE A 192 -14.93 34.39 -26.79
N ARG A 193 -14.30 34.90 -27.86
CA ARG A 193 -14.38 34.34 -29.22
C ARG A 193 -13.98 32.85 -29.23
N ASN A 194 -12.89 32.50 -28.54
CA ASN A 194 -12.44 31.12 -28.36
C ASN A 194 -13.35 30.27 -27.43
N SER A 195 -14.27 30.88 -26.69
CA SER A 195 -15.26 30.15 -25.89
C SER A 195 -16.53 29.82 -26.69
N ILE A 196 -16.95 30.70 -27.62
CA ILE A 196 -18.07 30.43 -28.54
C ILE A 196 -17.78 29.18 -29.38
N LEU A 197 -16.54 29.03 -29.87
CA LEU A 197 -16.07 27.84 -30.59
C LEU A 197 -16.23 26.51 -29.83
N LYS A 198 -16.45 26.53 -28.51
CA LYS A 198 -16.67 25.30 -27.70
C LYS A 198 -18.08 24.72 -27.87
N GLN A 199 -19.07 25.52 -28.27
CA GLN A 199 -20.45 25.03 -28.50
C GLN A 199 -20.58 24.16 -29.77
N LYS A 200 -19.51 24.07 -30.59
CA LYS A 200 -19.37 23.21 -31.77
C LYS A 200 -19.84 21.76 -31.55
N VAL A 201 -19.73 21.22 -30.33
CA VAL A 201 -20.17 19.85 -30.00
C VAL A 201 -21.71 19.72 -29.89
N GLN A 202 -22.41 20.73 -29.34
CA GLN A 202 -23.88 20.73 -29.35
C GLN A 202 -24.44 20.97 -30.75
N LEU A 203 -23.81 21.86 -31.53
CA LEU A 203 -24.10 22.05 -32.95
C LEU A 203 -23.89 20.73 -33.73
N SER A 204 -22.80 20.01 -33.45
CA SER A 204 -22.55 18.67 -34.03
C SER A 204 -23.60 17.62 -33.59
N LYS A 205 -24.11 17.66 -32.35
CA LYS A 205 -25.24 16.79 -31.94
C LYS A 205 -26.53 17.12 -32.71
N ARG A 206 -26.86 18.40 -32.91
CA ARG A 206 -28.01 18.82 -33.73
C ARG A 206 -27.87 18.33 -35.17
N ALA A 207 -26.71 18.55 -35.79
CA ALA A 207 -26.39 18.01 -37.10
C ALA A 207 -26.53 16.48 -37.15
N LYS A 208 -26.01 15.72 -36.17
CA LYS A 208 -26.17 14.25 -36.13
C LYS A 208 -27.63 13.79 -36.07
N LYS A 209 -28.55 14.54 -35.46
CA LYS A 209 -29.98 14.24 -35.48
C LYS A 209 -30.59 14.50 -36.88
N GLN A 210 -30.12 15.54 -37.58
CA GLN A 210 -30.51 15.85 -38.95
C GLN A 210 -30.02 14.78 -39.95
N TRP A 211 -28.75 14.38 -39.85
CA TRP A 211 -28.11 13.31 -40.63
C TRP A 211 -28.65 11.89 -40.34
N ALA A 212 -29.57 11.73 -39.38
CA ALA A 212 -30.27 10.47 -39.13
C ALA A 212 -31.54 10.31 -40.00
N ASN A 213 -32.08 11.39 -40.57
CA ASN A 213 -33.18 11.31 -41.54
C ASN A 213 -32.65 10.72 -42.87
N PRO A 214 -33.24 9.62 -43.40
CA PRO A 214 -32.78 8.98 -44.64
C PRO A 214 -32.78 9.92 -45.84
N TYR A 215 -33.87 10.64 -46.09
CA TYR A 215 -33.99 11.58 -47.22
C TYR A 215 -32.96 12.72 -47.14
N TYR A 216 -32.75 13.31 -45.96
CA TYR A 216 -31.73 14.35 -45.78
C TYR A 216 -30.31 13.80 -46.02
N LYS A 217 -30.03 12.58 -45.54
CA LYS A 217 -28.74 11.91 -45.73
C LYS A 217 -28.49 11.54 -47.20
N GLU A 218 -29.52 11.13 -47.95
CA GLU A 218 -29.47 10.85 -49.39
C GLU A 218 -29.27 12.13 -50.21
N TYR A 219 -30.06 13.17 -49.93
CA TYR A 219 -29.93 14.49 -50.56
C TYR A 219 -28.51 15.07 -50.38
N MET A 220 -28.00 15.06 -49.15
CA MET A 220 -26.64 15.54 -48.84
C MET A 220 -25.54 14.67 -49.46
N LYS A 221 -25.75 13.35 -49.58
CA LYS A 221 -24.86 12.43 -50.29
C LYS A 221 -24.79 12.79 -51.78
N ASN A 222 -25.93 13.02 -52.42
CA ASN A 222 -26.00 13.32 -53.85
C ASN A 222 -25.37 14.69 -54.16
N LYS A 223 -25.70 15.74 -53.40
CA LYS A 223 -25.07 17.06 -53.55
C LYS A 223 -23.57 17.06 -53.21
N PHE A 224 -23.11 16.21 -52.28
CA PHE A 224 -21.68 16.03 -52.05
C PHE A 224 -20.96 15.32 -53.21
N LEU A 225 -21.58 14.31 -53.83
CA LEU A 225 -21.02 13.62 -54.99
C LEU A 225 -20.92 14.54 -56.23
N GLU A 226 -21.96 15.34 -56.47
CA GLU A 226 -22.01 16.37 -57.51
C GLU A 226 -20.86 17.38 -57.36
N PHE A 227 -20.66 17.91 -56.14
CA PHE A 227 -19.53 18.78 -55.81
C PHE A 227 -18.17 18.07 -55.94
N TYR A 228 -18.03 16.86 -55.39
CA TYR A 228 -16.78 16.12 -55.36
C TYR A 228 -16.30 15.74 -56.76
N ASN A 229 -17.21 15.33 -57.65
CA ASN A 229 -16.90 14.89 -59.01
C ASN A 229 -16.54 16.07 -59.94
N THR A 230 -17.14 17.24 -59.72
CA THR A 230 -16.82 18.46 -60.49
C THR A 230 -15.49 19.10 -60.07
N HIS A 231 -15.09 18.99 -58.80
CA HIS A 231 -13.91 19.70 -58.25
C HIS A 231 -12.69 18.77 -58.03
N LYS A 232 -11.98 18.45 -59.12
CA LYS A 232 -10.84 17.50 -59.13
C LYS A 232 -9.74 17.78 -58.08
N GLU A 233 -9.42 19.04 -57.79
CA GLU A 233 -8.37 19.39 -56.82
C GLU A 233 -8.68 18.92 -55.39
N TYR A 234 -9.95 18.99 -54.99
CA TYR A 234 -10.40 18.56 -53.66
C TYR A 234 -10.16 17.05 -53.43
N GLN A 235 -10.36 16.25 -54.48
CA GLN A 235 -10.17 14.79 -54.43
C GLN A 235 -8.72 14.41 -54.09
N LYS A 236 -7.75 15.03 -54.77
CA LYS A 236 -6.31 14.75 -54.61
C LYS A 236 -5.87 14.99 -53.16
N ARG A 237 -6.26 16.13 -52.60
CA ARG A 237 -5.92 16.59 -51.24
C ARG A 237 -6.50 15.71 -50.13
N ASN A 238 -7.66 15.07 -50.36
CA ASN A 238 -8.32 14.23 -49.36
C ASN A 238 -7.64 12.85 -49.20
N ASN A 239 -7.19 12.23 -50.29
CA ASN A 239 -6.59 10.89 -50.28
C ASN A 239 -5.25 10.84 -49.52
N GLU A 240 -4.44 11.90 -49.61
CA GLU A 240 -3.16 12.04 -48.90
C GLU A 240 -3.36 12.04 -47.37
N LEU A 241 -4.45 12.64 -46.88
CA LEU A 241 -4.77 12.77 -45.46
C LEU A 241 -5.13 11.42 -44.81
N LEU A 242 -5.89 10.57 -45.49
CA LEU A 242 -6.33 9.27 -44.95
C LEU A 242 -5.16 8.29 -44.75
N ASN A 243 -4.20 8.28 -45.67
CA ASN A 243 -3.00 7.42 -45.63
C ASN A 243 -2.10 7.75 -44.43
N LYS A 244 -2.10 9.02 -43.98
CA LYS A 244 -1.37 9.49 -42.79
C LYS A 244 -1.92 8.86 -41.50
N ASN A 245 -3.23 8.93 -41.30
CA ASN A 245 -3.89 8.53 -40.05
C ASN A 245 -3.77 7.03 -39.72
N GLN A 246 -3.80 6.15 -40.74
CA GLN A 246 -3.60 4.71 -40.50
C GLN A 246 -2.23 4.42 -39.88
N LYS A 247 -1.18 5.15 -40.27
CA LYS A 247 0.20 4.91 -39.82
C LYS A 247 0.41 5.23 -38.34
N GLU A 248 -0.42 6.06 -37.69
CA GLU A 248 -0.21 6.50 -36.31
C GLU A 248 -0.70 5.49 -35.27
N TYR A 249 -1.97 5.07 -35.37
CA TYR A 249 -2.56 4.08 -34.47
C TYR A 249 -1.95 2.67 -34.76
N TRP A 250 -1.54 2.35 -36.01
CA TRP A 250 -0.57 1.26 -36.32
C TRP A 250 0.90 1.62 -35.88
N ASN A 251 1.16 2.35 -34.78
CA ASN A 251 2.53 2.66 -34.29
C ASN A 251 2.66 2.71 -32.74
N GLN A 252 1.62 2.34 -31.99
CA GLN A 252 1.47 2.67 -30.57
C GLN A 252 2.02 1.62 -29.56
N PRO A 253 1.81 1.75 -28.23
CA PRO A 253 2.43 0.90 -27.19
C PRO A 253 1.70 -0.27 -26.53
N GLU A 254 0.35 -0.43 -26.47
CA GLU A 254 -0.45 -1.28 -25.52
C GLU A 254 -1.29 -2.57 -25.98
N ASN A 255 -1.56 -3.06 -27.23
CA ASN A 255 -1.92 -4.51 -27.59
C ASN A 255 -0.95 -5.50 -28.40
N LYS A 256 -0.06 -5.14 -29.36
CA LYS A 256 1.08 -5.94 -30.01
C LYS A 256 1.81 -7.06 -29.23
N PHE A 257 2.05 -6.95 -27.93
CA PHE A 257 2.79 -8.01 -27.18
C PHE A 257 1.85 -9.01 -26.50
N LYS A 258 0.56 -8.69 -26.34
CA LYS A 258 -0.47 -9.63 -25.85
C LYS A 258 -0.53 -10.87 -26.75
N GLN A 259 -0.64 -10.66 -28.06
CA GLN A 259 -0.65 -11.73 -29.07
C GLN A 259 0.77 -12.16 -29.52
N SER A 260 1.86 -11.51 -29.06
CA SER A 260 3.21 -12.07 -29.19
C SER A 260 3.55 -13.09 -28.10
N LYS A 261 2.91 -13.04 -26.92
CA LYS A 261 3.17 -14.00 -25.84
C LYS A 261 2.51 -15.35 -26.12
N LYS A 262 1.20 -15.35 -26.41
CA LYS A 262 0.44 -16.56 -26.80
C LYS A 262 1.10 -17.37 -27.92
N ILE A 263 1.64 -16.70 -28.94
CA ILE A 263 2.30 -17.36 -30.09
C ILE A 263 3.59 -18.09 -29.68
N LYS A 264 4.29 -17.67 -28.60
CA LYS A 264 5.50 -18.37 -28.14
C LYS A 264 5.20 -19.61 -27.30
N GLU A 265 4.22 -19.53 -26.42
CA GLU A 265 3.90 -20.61 -25.47
C GLU A 265 3.40 -21.87 -26.20
N TYR A 266 2.64 -21.70 -27.28
CA TYR A 266 2.13 -22.79 -28.12
C TYR A 266 3.23 -23.67 -28.75
N PHE A 267 4.33 -23.09 -29.23
CA PHE A 267 5.36 -23.86 -29.95
C PHE A 267 6.35 -24.59 -29.04
N ILE A 268 6.51 -24.15 -27.78
CA ILE A 268 7.42 -24.82 -26.83
C ILE A 268 6.91 -26.22 -26.47
N ASN A 269 5.59 -26.37 -26.35
CA ASN A 269 4.96 -27.63 -25.94
C ASN A 269 4.73 -28.61 -27.11
N HIS A 270 5.05 -28.20 -28.35
CA HIS A 270 4.79 -28.98 -29.58
C HIS A 270 6.00 -28.96 -30.54
N PRO A 271 7.18 -29.49 -30.13
CA PRO A 271 8.38 -29.54 -30.97
C PRO A 271 8.22 -30.39 -32.23
N GLU A 272 7.36 -31.40 -32.22
CA GLU A 272 6.94 -32.17 -33.38
C GLU A 272 6.21 -31.29 -34.40
N LYS A 273 5.31 -30.39 -33.96
CA LYS A 273 4.75 -29.36 -34.85
C LYS A 273 5.78 -28.34 -35.32
N ILE A 274 6.89 -28.09 -34.61
CA ILE A 274 7.99 -27.27 -35.18
C ILE A 274 8.64 -28.01 -36.37
N LYS A 275 8.95 -29.31 -36.24
CA LYS A 275 9.50 -30.10 -37.38
C LYS A 275 8.49 -30.20 -38.53
N GLU A 276 7.22 -30.50 -38.23
CA GLU A 276 6.16 -30.58 -39.24
C GLU A 276 5.93 -29.24 -39.94
N LEU A 277 5.80 -28.14 -39.21
CA LEU A 277 5.63 -26.80 -39.79
C LEU A 277 6.89 -26.30 -40.49
N SER A 278 8.08 -26.75 -40.12
CA SER A 278 9.31 -26.52 -40.89
C SER A 278 9.25 -27.22 -42.25
N ASN A 279 8.87 -28.51 -42.29
CA ASN A 279 8.79 -29.27 -43.54
C ASN A 279 7.61 -28.82 -44.42
N ASN A 280 6.45 -28.52 -43.81
CA ASN A 280 5.34 -27.89 -44.49
C ASN A 280 5.70 -26.47 -44.96
N ALA A 281 6.45 -25.68 -44.19
CA ALA A 281 6.96 -24.39 -44.67
C ALA A 281 7.86 -24.59 -45.89
N LYS A 282 8.83 -25.51 -45.87
CA LYS A 282 9.69 -25.79 -47.04
C LYS A 282 8.85 -26.12 -48.30
N LYS A 283 7.90 -27.07 -48.21
CA LYS A 283 6.97 -27.39 -49.32
C LYS A 283 6.11 -26.18 -49.74
N GLN A 284 5.60 -25.40 -48.79
CA GLN A 284 4.73 -24.24 -49.04
C GLN A 284 5.47 -22.97 -49.51
N TRP A 285 6.78 -22.89 -49.32
CA TRP A 285 7.67 -21.86 -49.88
C TRP A 285 8.30 -22.29 -51.21
N GLN A 286 8.24 -23.58 -51.57
CA GLN A 286 8.43 -24.06 -52.94
C GLN A 286 7.16 -23.86 -53.80
N ASN A 287 5.97 -23.83 -53.20
CA ASN A 287 4.73 -23.45 -53.89
C ASN A 287 4.66 -21.92 -54.12
N GLU A 288 4.97 -21.48 -55.35
CA GLU A 288 4.96 -20.06 -55.77
C GLU A 288 3.63 -19.34 -55.53
N ILE A 289 2.50 -19.98 -55.82
CA ILE A 289 1.17 -19.36 -55.66
C ILE A 289 0.91 -19.03 -54.19
N LEU A 290 1.21 -19.96 -53.28
CA LEU A 290 1.05 -19.77 -51.84
C LEU A 290 2.04 -18.75 -51.27
N LYS A 291 3.27 -18.68 -51.81
CA LYS A 291 4.26 -17.61 -51.58
C LYS A 291 3.67 -16.22 -51.88
N LYS A 292 3.11 -16.05 -53.09
CA LYS A 292 2.51 -14.80 -53.60
C LYS A 292 1.31 -14.39 -52.75
N TRP A 293 0.47 -15.34 -52.35
CA TRP A 293 -0.66 -15.13 -51.43
C TRP A 293 -0.21 -14.77 -50.00
N ARG A 294 0.82 -15.44 -49.46
CA ARG A 294 1.37 -15.17 -48.12
C ARG A 294 1.98 -13.78 -48.00
N SER A 295 2.66 -13.29 -49.03
CA SER A 295 3.12 -11.89 -49.08
C SER A 295 1.94 -10.91 -48.90
N ASN A 296 0.86 -11.12 -49.65
CA ASN A 296 -0.34 -10.28 -49.62
C ASN A 296 -1.18 -10.42 -48.33
N LYS A 297 -1.19 -11.58 -47.66
CA LYS A 297 -1.81 -11.75 -46.32
C LYS A 297 -0.93 -11.21 -45.18
N THR A 298 0.40 -11.27 -45.29
CA THR A 298 1.31 -10.72 -44.27
C THR A 298 1.20 -9.20 -44.17
N LYS A 299 1.07 -8.49 -45.31
CA LYS A 299 0.68 -7.07 -45.34
C LYS A 299 -0.62 -6.79 -44.57
N LYS A 300 -1.58 -7.73 -44.57
CA LYS A 300 -2.89 -7.59 -43.91
C LYS A 300 -2.89 -7.96 -42.41
N GLN A 301 -1.95 -8.78 -41.93
CA GLN A 301 -1.73 -8.97 -40.48
C GLN A 301 -0.95 -7.81 -39.84
N TRP A 302 -0.14 -7.08 -40.61
CA TRP A 302 0.46 -5.80 -40.20
C TRP A 302 -0.49 -4.61 -40.39
N THR A 303 -1.69 -4.75 -39.83
CA THR A 303 -2.64 -3.65 -39.37
C THR A 303 -3.05 -2.79 -36.51
N GLN A 304 -3.98 -1.91 -35.97
CA GLN A 304 -3.64 -0.95 -34.91
C GLN A 304 -3.44 -1.62 -33.57
N GLU A 305 -4.43 -2.35 -33.08
CA GLU A 305 -4.35 -3.18 -31.87
C GLU A 305 -3.37 -4.36 -31.92
N PHE A 306 -2.63 -4.60 -33.02
CA PHE A 306 -1.41 -5.43 -33.00
C PHE A 306 -0.12 -4.69 -33.37
N ARG A 307 -0.12 -3.35 -33.41
CA ARG A 307 1.13 -2.56 -33.25
C ARG A 307 1.32 -1.91 -31.86
N ILE A 308 0.32 -2.15 -30.99
CA ILE A 308 0.13 -1.89 -29.54
C ILE A 308 1.33 -2.38 -28.58
N LYS A 309 1.08 -3.31 -27.60
CA LYS A 309 1.69 -3.77 -26.27
C LYS A 309 3.19 -3.97 -26.21
N ARG A 310 3.82 -4.14 -27.37
CA ARG A 310 5.24 -4.47 -27.46
C ARG A 310 6.10 -3.24 -27.31
N LYS A 311 5.61 -2.08 -27.74
CA LYS A 311 6.30 -0.82 -27.53
C LYS A 311 6.13 -0.35 -26.07
N GLU A 312 5.08 -0.71 -25.31
CA GLU A 312 4.92 -0.38 -23.86
C GLU A 312 5.85 -1.19 -22.96
N ALA A 313 5.83 -2.53 -23.04
CA ALA A 313 6.71 -3.37 -22.23
C ALA A 313 8.19 -3.04 -22.49
N TYR A 314 8.55 -2.88 -23.77
CA TYR A 314 9.87 -2.39 -24.20
C TYR A 314 10.12 -0.96 -23.69
N ASN A 315 9.13 -0.06 -23.76
CA ASN A 315 9.25 1.30 -23.25
C ASN A 315 9.59 1.29 -21.75
N LYS A 316 8.97 0.46 -20.91
CA LYS A 316 9.29 0.43 -19.46
C LYS A 316 10.76 0.02 -19.23
N THR A 317 11.23 -1.04 -19.88
CA THR A 317 12.64 -1.50 -19.79
C THR A 317 13.63 -0.43 -20.23
N TYR A 318 13.48 0.11 -21.44
CA TYR A 318 14.41 1.09 -22.00
C TYR A 318 14.33 2.44 -21.26
N TYR A 319 13.16 2.85 -20.77
CA TYR A 319 13.01 4.05 -19.94
C TYR A 319 13.84 3.96 -18.65
N GLN A 320 13.73 2.85 -17.91
CA GLN A 320 14.45 2.67 -16.64
C GLN A 320 15.98 2.71 -16.83
N HIS A 321 16.49 2.04 -17.88
CA HIS A 321 17.92 2.05 -18.20
C HIS A 321 18.41 3.43 -18.66
N SER A 322 17.69 4.08 -19.58
CA SER A 322 18.07 5.39 -20.10
C SER A 322 17.93 6.51 -19.07
N MET A 323 16.91 6.49 -18.19
CA MET A 323 16.79 7.49 -17.12
C MET A 323 17.94 7.41 -16.12
N LYS A 324 18.39 6.19 -15.77
CA LYS A 324 19.53 5.98 -14.86
C LYS A 324 20.82 6.60 -15.41
N LEU A 325 21.09 6.43 -16.70
CA LEU A 325 22.25 7.03 -17.37
C LEU A 325 22.09 8.55 -17.60
N LEU A 326 20.88 9.02 -17.94
CA LEU A 326 20.61 10.45 -18.12
C LEU A 326 20.75 11.25 -16.82
N LYS A 327 20.30 10.72 -15.68
CA LYS A 327 20.51 11.37 -14.37
C LYS A 327 21.99 11.51 -14.04
N LEU A 328 22.78 10.45 -14.25
CA LEU A 328 24.23 10.46 -14.02
C LEU A 328 24.96 11.53 -14.83
N LEU A 329 24.61 11.68 -16.12
CA LEU A 329 25.23 12.68 -17.00
C LEU A 329 24.67 14.09 -16.78
N SER A 330 23.41 14.22 -16.35
CA SER A 330 22.81 15.50 -15.95
C SER A 330 23.48 16.11 -14.71
N GLU A 331 24.07 15.30 -13.83
CA GLU A 331 24.81 15.77 -12.66
C GLU A 331 26.24 16.23 -13.00
N GLN A 332 26.75 15.85 -14.18
CA GLN A 332 28.04 16.28 -14.71
C GLN A 332 27.91 17.41 -15.75
N ASN A 333 26.70 17.91 -16.03
CA ASN A 333 26.34 18.72 -17.22
C ASN A 333 26.65 18.06 -18.58
N ARG A 334 27.04 16.78 -18.62
CA ARG A 334 27.45 16.02 -19.82
C ARG A 334 26.30 15.28 -20.51
N ILE A 335 25.07 15.81 -20.46
CA ILE A 335 23.87 15.19 -21.08
C ILE A 335 24.08 14.95 -22.58
N GLU A 336 24.82 15.83 -23.24
CA GLU A 336 25.05 15.79 -24.69
C GLU A 336 26.04 14.68 -25.09
N GLU A 337 26.84 14.17 -24.15
CA GLU A 337 27.70 13.00 -24.35
C GLU A 337 26.99 11.66 -24.13
N TYR A 338 25.69 11.66 -23.80
CA TYR A 338 24.91 10.46 -23.52
C TYR A 338 25.05 9.37 -24.60
N ASP A 339 25.08 9.74 -25.88
CA ASP A 339 25.24 8.77 -26.96
C ASP A 339 26.67 8.21 -27.10
N LYS A 340 27.69 8.95 -26.67
CA LYS A 340 29.09 8.44 -26.59
C LYS A 340 29.21 7.39 -25.48
N GLU A 341 28.70 7.70 -24.29
CA GLU A 341 28.72 6.77 -23.14
C GLU A 341 27.82 5.54 -23.38
N ARG A 342 26.68 5.70 -24.05
CA ARG A 342 25.83 4.57 -24.50
C ARG A 342 26.60 3.56 -25.35
N ILE A 343 27.47 4.03 -26.26
CA ILE A 343 28.27 3.17 -27.14
C ILE A 343 29.32 2.41 -26.32
N LYS A 344 30.06 3.10 -25.43
CA LYS A 344 31.06 2.47 -24.53
C LYS A 344 30.45 1.34 -23.69
N LEU A 345 29.27 1.56 -23.12
CA LEU A 345 28.58 0.60 -22.26
C LEU A 345 28.05 -0.65 -22.98
N LYS A 346 28.02 -0.67 -24.33
CA LYS A 346 27.52 -1.77 -25.20
C LYS A 346 26.14 -2.36 -24.82
N ASN A 347 25.36 -1.67 -23.99
CA ASN A 347 24.12 -2.18 -23.41
C ASN A 347 22.95 -2.06 -24.40
N LYS A 348 22.44 -3.22 -24.84
CA LYS A 348 21.33 -3.35 -25.80
C LYS A 348 20.00 -2.74 -25.32
N ASN A 349 19.88 -2.40 -24.04
CA ASN A 349 18.70 -1.78 -23.41
C ASN A 349 18.77 -0.24 -23.29
N LEU A 350 19.74 0.43 -23.94
CA LEU A 350 19.81 1.89 -24.02
C LEU A 350 19.43 2.41 -25.42
N LEU A 351 18.49 3.36 -25.49
CA LEU A 351 18.17 4.11 -26.73
C LEU A 351 19.05 5.36 -26.85
N THR A 352 19.10 5.99 -28.04
CA THR A 352 19.78 7.30 -28.24
C THR A 352 19.03 8.45 -27.55
N LEU A 353 19.72 9.55 -27.28
CA LEU A 353 19.19 10.76 -26.63
C LEU A 353 17.96 11.32 -27.37
N GLU A 354 18.06 11.44 -28.70
CA GLU A 354 16.95 11.88 -29.56
C GLU A 354 15.77 10.91 -29.45
N THR A 355 16.03 9.59 -29.52
CA THR A 355 14.98 8.58 -29.41
C THR A 355 14.27 8.67 -28.05
N ILE A 356 14.98 8.95 -26.96
CA ILE A 356 14.40 9.08 -25.62
C ILE A 356 13.45 10.27 -25.52
N GLN A 357 13.90 11.45 -25.98
CA GLN A 357 13.07 12.66 -26.03
C GLN A 357 11.78 12.41 -26.82
N LYS A 358 11.92 11.82 -28.01
CA LYS A 358 10.82 11.52 -28.95
C LYS A 358 9.84 10.48 -28.43
N ARG A 359 10.31 9.52 -27.63
CA ARG A 359 9.57 8.30 -27.27
C ARG A 359 8.96 8.29 -25.87
N PHE A 360 9.45 9.14 -24.98
CA PHE A 360 8.99 9.22 -23.58
C PHE A 360 8.54 10.62 -23.15
N PHE A 361 8.95 11.66 -23.87
CA PHE A 361 8.70 13.06 -23.51
C PHE A 361 8.09 13.88 -24.66
N ASN A 362 7.65 13.22 -25.73
CA ASN A 362 7.02 13.84 -26.91
C ASN A 362 7.87 14.99 -27.52
N ASN A 363 9.19 14.80 -27.59
CA ASN A 363 10.19 15.82 -27.96
C ASN A 363 10.26 17.08 -27.07
N ASN A 364 9.51 17.13 -25.95
CA ASN A 364 9.59 18.25 -25.02
C ASN A 364 10.82 18.09 -24.10
N LYS A 365 11.94 18.73 -24.49
CA LYS A 365 13.20 18.76 -23.72
C LYS A 365 12.97 19.27 -22.28
N ASN A 366 12.04 20.19 -22.05
CA ASN A 366 11.75 20.74 -20.71
C ASN A 366 11.04 19.72 -19.81
N ILE A 367 10.06 18.97 -20.31
CA ILE A 367 9.42 17.88 -19.53
C ILE A 367 10.42 16.75 -19.28
N MET A 368 11.30 16.44 -20.23
CA MET A 368 12.41 15.51 -19.99
C MET A 368 13.31 15.99 -18.85
N LEU A 369 13.74 17.26 -18.88
CA LEU A 369 14.60 17.84 -17.84
C LEU A 369 13.90 17.96 -16.48
N GLU A 370 12.60 18.32 -16.42
CA GLU A 370 11.81 18.25 -15.17
C GLU A 370 11.78 16.81 -14.62
N THR A 371 11.61 15.82 -15.49
CA THR A 371 11.54 14.41 -15.07
C THR A 371 12.89 13.84 -14.66
N ILE A 372 14.00 14.22 -15.33
CA ILE A 372 15.37 13.83 -14.91
C ILE A 372 15.71 14.50 -13.58
N LYS A 373 15.39 15.80 -13.42
CA LYS A 373 15.57 16.52 -12.15
C LYS A 373 14.84 15.81 -11.02
N ASN A 374 13.58 15.45 -11.25
CA ASN A 374 12.68 14.82 -10.28
C ASN A 374 12.65 13.26 -10.37
N TYR A 375 13.74 12.61 -10.78
CA TYR A 375 13.74 11.14 -10.94
C TYR A 375 13.91 10.37 -9.60
N ASN A 376 14.64 10.96 -8.66
CA ASN A 376 15.11 10.35 -7.42
C ASN A 376 15.60 11.43 -6.44
N HIS A 377 15.50 11.17 -5.13
CA HIS A 377 16.34 11.84 -4.14
C HIS A 377 17.61 11.02 -3.92
N LYS A 378 18.76 11.67 -4.11
CA LYS A 378 20.08 11.13 -3.80
C LYS A 378 20.56 11.56 -2.43
N ILE A 379 21.57 10.83 -1.93
CA ILE A 379 22.17 11.04 -0.62
C ILE A 379 23.53 11.71 -0.79
N LYS A 380 23.59 12.96 -0.36
CA LYS A 380 24.77 13.83 -0.43
C LYS A 380 25.83 13.42 0.60
N LYS A 381 25.40 13.18 1.85
CA LYS A 381 26.28 12.75 2.95
C LYS A 381 25.50 11.88 3.95
N ILE A 382 26.21 10.94 4.58
CA ILE A 382 25.76 10.25 5.79
C ILE A 382 26.76 10.60 6.89
N LEU A 383 26.26 10.95 8.08
CA LEU A 383 27.05 11.33 9.25
C LEU A 383 26.58 10.49 10.45
N LYS A 384 27.50 9.83 11.17
CA LYS A 384 27.20 9.34 12.52
C LYS A 384 27.15 10.57 13.45
N LEU A 385 26.12 10.67 14.30
CA LEU A 385 26.04 11.72 15.31
C LEU A 385 26.53 11.18 16.66
N ASN A 386 27.49 11.89 17.27
CA ASN A 386 27.99 11.55 18.60
C ASN A 386 26.96 11.89 19.70
N LYS A 387 26.05 12.83 19.43
CA LYS A 387 24.93 13.16 20.34
C LYS A 387 23.81 12.14 20.15
N ARG A 388 23.47 11.43 21.24
CA ARG A 388 22.31 10.53 21.32
C ARG A 388 21.00 11.34 21.38
N ILE A 389 19.96 10.88 20.67
CA ILE A 389 18.72 11.66 20.45
C ILE A 389 17.47 10.82 20.77
N ASN A 390 16.41 11.51 21.21
CA ASN A 390 15.08 10.93 21.44
C ASN A 390 14.37 10.64 20.12
N VAL A 391 13.95 9.39 19.91
CA VAL A 391 13.39 8.88 18.65
C VAL A 391 11.87 8.80 18.72
N TYR A 392 11.22 9.31 17.68
CA TYR A 392 9.77 9.34 17.53
C TYR A 392 9.34 8.46 16.35
N ASP A 393 8.09 8.01 16.38
CA ASP A 393 7.50 7.08 15.42
C ASP A 393 6.02 7.42 15.23
N LEU A 394 5.43 6.90 14.15
CA LEU A 394 3.99 6.90 13.92
C LEU A 394 3.58 5.67 13.11
N GLU A 395 2.31 5.33 13.17
CA GLU A 395 1.74 4.19 12.45
C GLU A 395 0.86 4.67 11.28
N VAL A 396 0.98 3.96 10.16
CA VAL A 396 0.06 4.04 9.03
C VAL A 396 -0.51 2.65 8.82
N LYS A 397 -1.84 2.54 8.77
CA LYS A 397 -2.54 1.27 8.53
C LYS A 397 -2.36 0.84 7.07
N ASP A 398 -2.41 -0.47 6.83
CA ASP A 398 -2.53 -1.14 5.53
C ASP A 398 -1.29 -1.05 4.61
N THR A 399 -0.63 0.11 4.51
CA THR A 399 0.54 0.33 3.63
C THR A 399 1.88 0.32 4.36
N HIS A 400 1.89 0.51 5.69
CA HIS A 400 3.08 0.52 6.55
C HIS A 400 4.21 1.49 6.12
N ASN A 401 3.91 2.51 5.32
CA ASN A 401 4.89 3.52 4.90
C ASN A 401 4.31 4.94 4.91
N PHE A 402 5.18 5.94 5.03
CA PHE A 402 4.79 7.35 5.00
C PHE A 402 5.92 8.23 4.46
N ALA A 403 5.56 9.39 3.91
CA ALA A 403 6.54 10.41 3.52
C ALA A 403 6.96 11.30 4.71
N LEU A 404 8.26 11.56 4.81
CA LEU A 404 8.82 12.62 5.63
C LEU A 404 8.64 13.99 4.96
N ALA A 405 8.60 15.06 5.77
CA ALA A 405 8.55 16.44 5.27
C ALA A 405 9.70 16.77 4.30
N SER A 406 10.87 16.19 4.57
CA SER A 406 12.09 16.23 3.76
C SER A 406 12.00 15.57 2.36
N GLY A 407 10.84 15.01 2.01
CA GLY A 407 10.56 14.57 0.64
C GLY A 407 10.89 13.11 0.33
N VAL A 408 11.01 12.20 1.31
CA VAL A 408 11.25 10.77 1.03
C VAL A 408 10.32 9.84 1.81
N PHE A 409 10.01 8.68 1.24
CA PHE A 409 9.20 7.65 1.88
C PHE A 409 10.02 6.70 2.76
N VAL A 410 9.52 6.44 3.96
CA VAL A 410 10.09 5.52 4.95
C VAL A 410 9.04 4.51 5.41
N HIS A 411 9.50 3.38 5.94
CA HIS A 411 8.66 2.40 6.62
C HIS A 411 8.25 2.93 8.00
N ASN A 412 7.06 2.56 8.50
CA ASN A 412 6.80 2.67 9.94
C ASN A 412 7.78 1.78 10.72
N SER A 413 7.94 2.01 12.03
CA SER A 413 8.59 0.99 12.86
C SER A 413 7.80 -0.31 12.78
N ALA A 414 8.50 -1.44 12.63
CA ALA A 414 7.87 -2.76 12.62
C ALA A 414 7.01 -2.94 13.89
N LYS A 415 5.84 -3.58 13.76
CA LYS A 415 5.01 -3.91 14.92
C LYS A 415 5.84 -4.74 15.89
N SER A 416 5.99 -4.25 17.13
CA SER A 416 6.08 -5.17 18.25
C SER A 416 4.75 -5.92 18.31
N GLY A 417 4.75 -7.25 18.43
CA GLY A 417 3.55 -8.10 18.35
C GLY A 417 2.47 -7.89 19.41
N ARG A 418 2.50 -6.78 20.17
CA ARG A 418 1.49 -6.35 21.15
C ARG A 418 1.18 -4.86 21.03
N THR A 419 -0.05 -4.50 21.38
CA THR A 419 -0.51 -3.11 21.49
C THR A 419 -0.06 -2.52 22.84
N ARG A 420 1.08 -1.83 22.82
CA ARG A 420 1.78 -1.31 24.02
C ARG A 420 0.99 -0.29 24.87
N THR A 421 -0.17 0.16 24.41
CA THR A 421 -1.08 1.05 25.15
C THR A 421 -2.10 0.32 26.03
N THR A 422 -2.37 -0.95 25.77
CA THR A 422 -3.40 -1.75 26.49
C THR A 422 -2.91 -3.14 26.92
N GLN A 423 -1.78 -3.61 26.41
CA GLN A 423 -1.21 -4.93 26.72
C GLN A 423 0.16 -4.79 27.37
N ALA A 424 0.26 -5.22 28.63
CA ALA A 424 1.52 -5.56 29.27
C ALA A 424 1.99 -6.97 28.83
N ILE A 425 3.27 -7.28 29.07
CA ILE A 425 3.83 -8.64 28.97
C ILE A 425 4.81 -8.76 30.13
N LEU A 426 4.64 -9.80 30.95
CA LEU A 426 5.60 -10.25 31.96
C LEU A 426 6.17 -11.60 31.48
N PRO A 427 7.42 -11.66 31.00
CA PRO A 427 8.03 -12.91 30.57
C PRO A 427 8.56 -13.69 31.79
N LEU A 428 7.90 -14.78 32.12
CA LEU A 428 8.32 -15.71 33.18
C LEU A 428 9.47 -16.61 32.69
N ARG A 429 10.35 -17.05 33.59
CA ARG A 429 11.52 -17.89 33.25
C ARG A 429 11.47 -19.26 33.93
N GLY A 430 11.52 -20.31 33.11
CA GLY A 430 11.49 -21.70 33.59
C GLY A 430 10.10 -22.11 34.08
N LYS A 431 10.04 -23.24 34.79
CA LYS A 431 8.80 -23.71 35.44
C LYS A 431 8.60 -22.95 36.75
N ILE A 432 7.38 -22.47 36.98
CA ILE A 432 7.01 -21.75 38.21
C ILE A 432 7.14 -22.69 39.42
N LEU A 433 7.51 -22.13 40.57
CA LEU A 433 7.58 -22.88 41.82
C LEU A 433 6.17 -23.39 42.18
N ASN A 434 6.02 -24.70 42.37
CA ASN A 434 4.76 -25.26 42.88
C ASN A 434 4.52 -24.76 44.31
N VAL A 435 3.50 -23.91 44.48
CA VAL A 435 3.20 -23.25 45.75
C VAL A 435 2.42 -24.13 46.73
N GLU A 436 1.77 -25.20 46.27
CA GLU A 436 1.08 -26.16 47.15
C GLU A 436 2.08 -26.94 48.03
N LYS A 437 3.28 -27.17 47.48
CA LYS A 437 4.41 -27.91 48.08
C LYS A 437 5.49 -27.00 48.67
N ALA A 438 5.40 -25.68 48.45
CA ALA A 438 6.43 -24.75 48.90
C ALA A 438 6.02 -24.03 50.19
N ARG A 439 6.91 -24.02 51.17
CA ARG A 439 6.78 -23.14 52.34
C ARG A 439 6.68 -21.68 51.93
N ILE A 440 5.88 -20.91 52.66
CA ILE A 440 5.58 -19.49 52.42
C ILE A 440 6.85 -18.63 52.27
N ASP A 441 7.87 -18.85 53.12
CA ASP A 441 9.17 -18.17 53.02
C ASP A 441 9.85 -18.35 51.65
N LYS A 442 9.81 -19.56 51.09
CA LYS A 442 10.38 -19.92 49.79
C LYS A 442 9.55 -19.37 48.62
N ILE A 443 8.25 -19.14 48.81
CA ILE A 443 7.37 -18.50 47.82
C ILE A 443 7.75 -17.02 47.66
N PHE A 444 7.92 -16.29 48.76
CA PHE A 444 8.32 -14.87 48.70
C PHE A 444 9.76 -14.64 48.24
N ALA A 445 10.67 -15.58 48.53
CA ALA A 445 12.02 -15.58 47.97
C ALA A 445 12.07 -15.81 46.45
N ASN A 446 10.95 -16.19 45.80
CA ASN A 446 10.90 -16.42 44.37
C ASN A 446 10.67 -15.11 43.58
N ASN A 447 11.69 -14.68 42.84
CA ASN A 447 11.66 -13.45 42.04
C ASN A 447 10.53 -13.40 41.00
N GLU A 448 10.15 -14.52 40.38
CA GLU A 448 9.09 -14.56 39.37
C GLU A 448 7.71 -14.33 40.03
N ILE A 449 7.45 -14.98 41.17
CA ILE A 449 6.22 -14.80 41.96
C ILE A 449 6.13 -13.38 42.52
N THR A 450 7.19 -12.87 43.15
CA THR A 450 7.23 -11.51 43.68
C THR A 450 7.07 -10.45 42.57
N THR A 451 7.59 -10.70 41.37
CA THR A 451 7.32 -9.84 40.20
C THR A 451 5.88 -9.93 39.73
N LEU A 452 5.25 -11.11 39.74
CA LEU A 452 3.86 -11.32 39.37
C LEU A 452 2.89 -10.61 40.34
N ILE A 453 3.09 -10.74 41.65
CA ILE A 453 2.34 -10.01 42.69
C ILE A 453 2.48 -8.50 42.47
N SER A 454 3.72 -8.02 42.32
CA SER A 454 4.01 -6.60 42.09
C SER A 454 3.42 -6.07 40.78
N ALA A 455 3.30 -6.89 39.73
CA ALA A 455 2.68 -6.52 38.47
C ALA A 455 1.15 -6.40 38.57
N ILE A 456 0.50 -7.32 39.28
CA ILE A 456 -0.96 -7.34 39.49
C ILE A 456 -1.39 -6.20 40.42
N GLY A 457 -0.64 -5.98 41.50
CA GLY A 457 -0.76 -4.81 42.38
C GLY A 457 -1.90 -4.85 43.40
N ALA A 458 -2.61 -5.97 43.52
CA ALA A 458 -3.77 -6.14 44.40
C ALA A 458 -3.44 -6.68 45.81
N GLY A 459 -2.19 -7.04 46.11
CA GLY A 459 -1.86 -7.83 47.31
C GLY A 459 -2.01 -9.34 47.05
N ILE A 460 -2.15 -10.11 48.13
CA ILE A 460 -2.33 -11.58 48.16
C ILE A 460 -2.97 -12.00 49.48
N GLY A 461 -3.58 -13.19 49.52
CA GLY A 461 -4.16 -13.77 50.74
C GLY A 461 -5.18 -12.83 51.39
N ASP A 462 -5.09 -12.66 52.70
CA ASP A 462 -5.99 -11.79 53.47
C ASP A 462 -5.82 -10.30 53.15
N GLU A 463 -4.68 -9.88 52.57
CA GLU A 463 -4.44 -8.51 52.09
C GLU A 463 -4.89 -8.29 50.63
N PHE A 464 -5.54 -9.27 49.98
CA PHE A 464 -5.93 -9.18 48.58
C PHE A 464 -7.13 -8.24 48.36
N ASP A 465 -6.89 -7.09 47.74
CA ASP A 465 -7.90 -6.10 47.37
C ASP A 465 -8.07 -6.05 45.84
N ILE A 466 -9.16 -6.66 45.36
CA ILE A 466 -9.58 -6.68 43.96
C ILE A 466 -9.71 -5.27 43.34
N THR A 467 -10.04 -4.24 44.13
CA THR A 467 -10.22 -2.85 43.63
C THR A 467 -8.91 -2.21 43.20
N LYS A 468 -7.77 -2.70 43.72
CA LYS A 468 -6.42 -2.23 43.39
C LYS A 468 -5.84 -2.88 42.12
N LEU A 469 -6.59 -3.76 41.43
CA LEU A 469 -6.11 -4.46 40.23
C LEU A 469 -5.65 -3.51 39.11
N ARG A 470 -4.38 -3.63 38.73
CA ARG A 470 -3.80 -2.86 37.62
C ARG A 470 -4.21 -3.37 36.23
N TYR A 471 -4.68 -4.62 36.16
CA TYR A 471 -5.04 -5.31 34.92
C TYR A 471 -6.33 -6.12 35.09
N ASN A 472 -7.42 -5.66 34.48
CA ASN A 472 -8.74 -6.31 34.55
C ASN A 472 -8.83 -7.65 33.78
N ARG A 473 -7.78 -8.04 33.06
CA ARG A 473 -7.63 -9.35 32.40
C ARG A 473 -6.17 -9.78 32.46
N ILE A 474 -5.92 -10.94 33.04
CA ILE A 474 -4.62 -11.58 33.11
C ILE A 474 -4.68 -12.79 32.17
N ILE A 475 -3.76 -12.85 31.21
CA ILE A 475 -3.79 -13.84 30.14
C ILE A 475 -2.55 -14.72 30.28
N ILE A 476 -2.75 -15.97 30.70
CA ILE A 476 -1.75 -17.02 30.64
C ILE A 476 -1.55 -17.35 29.15
N MET A 477 -0.31 -17.26 28.67
CA MET A 477 0.05 -17.51 27.27
C MET A 477 1.33 -18.32 27.24
N THR A 478 1.16 -19.64 27.13
CA THR A 478 2.22 -20.65 27.10
C THR A 478 2.30 -21.32 25.73
N ASP A 479 3.33 -22.13 25.52
CA ASP A 479 3.42 -23.00 24.35
C ASP A 479 2.32 -24.08 24.37
N ALA A 480 1.98 -24.62 23.20
CA ALA A 480 0.84 -25.52 23.00
C ALA A 480 1.24 -27.00 23.17
N ASP A 481 1.98 -27.28 24.23
CA ASP A 481 2.55 -28.59 24.55
C ASP A 481 2.31 -28.98 26.02
N VAL A 482 2.88 -30.11 26.43
CA VAL A 482 2.73 -30.66 27.79
C VAL A 482 3.36 -29.76 28.85
N ASP A 483 4.46 -29.05 28.54
CA ASP A 483 5.15 -28.19 29.49
C ASP A 483 4.47 -26.83 29.65
N GLY A 484 3.92 -26.26 28.58
CA GLY A 484 3.02 -25.10 28.66
C GLY A 484 1.73 -25.40 29.43
N SER A 485 1.20 -26.62 29.30
CA SER A 485 0.07 -27.10 30.09
C SER A 485 0.41 -27.19 31.58
N HIS A 486 1.57 -27.77 31.93
CA HIS A 486 2.09 -27.84 33.30
C HIS A 486 2.33 -26.44 33.90
N ILE A 487 2.96 -25.52 33.15
CA ILE A 487 3.14 -24.12 33.58
C ILE A 487 1.80 -23.42 33.82
N SER A 488 0.78 -23.72 33.00
CA SER A 488 -0.57 -23.20 33.21
C SER A 488 -1.17 -23.71 34.52
N CYS A 489 -1.09 -25.01 34.81
CA CYS A 489 -1.56 -25.58 36.09
C CYS A 489 -0.85 -24.96 37.30
N LEU A 490 0.47 -24.75 37.24
CA LEU A 490 1.24 -24.08 38.30
C LEU A 490 0.76 -22.64 38.56
N LEU A 491 0.49 -21.88 37.51
CA LEU A 491 -0.04 -20.51 37.62
C LEU A 491 -1.48 -20.48 38.14
N LEU A 492 -2.33 -21.41 37.71
CA LEU A 492 -3.71 -21.54 38.21
C LEU A 492 -3.73 -21.90 39.71
N THR A 493 -2.84 -22.79 40.14
CA THR A 493 -2.65 -23.14 41.56
C THR A 493 -2.25 -21.91 42.37
N PHE A 494 -1.31 -21.11 41.87
CA PHE A 494 -0.92 -19.86 42.51
C PHE A 494 -2.07 -18.85 42.61
N PHE A 495 -2.80 -18.62 41.52
CA PHE A 495 -3.94 -17.69 41.55
C PHE A 495 -5.07 -18.19 42.46
N TYR A 496 -5.36 -19.50 42.48
CA TYR A 496 -6.39 -20.06 43.36
C TYR A 496 -5.99 -20.00 44.84
N ARG A 497 -4.73 -20.28 45.20
CA ARG A 497 -4.26 -20.26 46.60
C ARG A 497 -4.02 -18.86 47.16
N PHE A 498 -3.48 -17.93 46.37
CA PHE A 498 -3.03 -16.61 46.87
C PHE A 498 -3.86 -15.42 46.37
N MET A 499 -4.75 -15.62 45.40
CA MET A 499 -5.55 -14.55 44.78
C MET A 499 -6.97 -15.01 44.43
N LYS A 500 -7.58 -15.91 45.23
CA LYS A 500 -8.84 -16.61 44.90
C LYS A 500 -9.95 -15.75 44.24
N PRO A 501 -10.28 -14.52 44.73
CA PRO A 501 -11.30 -13.68 44.10
C PRO A 501 -10.99 -13.27 42.65
N LEU A 502 -9.73 -13.27 42.25
CA LEU A 502 -9.26 -13.00 40.87
C LEU A 502 -9.73 -14.07 39.88
N VAL A 503 -9.82 -15.32 40.35
CA VAL A 503 -10.28 -16.48 39.56
C VAL A 503 -11.81 -16.53 39.57
N GLU A 504 -12.44 -16.33 40.73
CA GLU A 504 -13.89 -16.35 40.90
C GLU A 504 -14.60 -15.24 40.12
N GLN A 505 -14.02 -14.02 40.08
CA GLN A 505 -14.52 -12.92 39.25
C GLN A 505 -14.09 -13.03 37.77
N GLY A 506 -13.45 -14.14 37.37
CA GLY A 506 -13.17 -14.47 35.98
C GLY A 506 -12.14 -13.57 35.29
N HIS A 507 -11.19 -12.97 36.02
CA HIS A 507 -10.15 -12.13 35.42
C HIS A 507 -9.01 -12.93 34.77
N ILE A 508 -8.91 -14.23 35.05
CA ILE A 508 -7.92 -15.14 34.46
C ILE A 508 -8.42 -15.70 33.13
N PHE A 509 -7.57 -15.64 32.11
CA PHE A 509 -7.79 -16.20 30.79
C PHE A 509 -6.59 -17.04 30.37
N ILE A 510 -6.82 -18.06 29.53
CA ILE A 510 -5.77 -18.86 28.88
C ILE A 510 -5.86 -18.59 27.38
N ALA A 511 -4.78 -18.07 26.78
CA ALA A 511 -4.69 -17.86 25.35
C ALA A 511 -4.57 -19.18 24.60
N MET A 512 -5.22 -19.29 23.45
CA MET A 512 -5.12 -20.45 22.57
C MET A 512 -4.39 -20.07 21.28
N PRO A 513 -3.06 -20.29 21.18
CA PRO A 513 -2.35 -20.16 19.92
C PRO A 513 -2.68 -21.34 18.97
N PRO A 514 -2.60 -21.15 17.64
CA PRO A 514 -2.91 -22.20 16.67
C PRO A 514 -1.81 -23.25 16.56
N LEU A 515 -2.19 -24.53 16.49
CA LEU A 515 -1.27 -25.64 16.27
C LEU A 515 -0.73 -25.68 14.83
N TYR A 516 -1.52 -25.22 13.86
CA TYR A 516 -1.19 -25.33 12.43
C TYR A 516 -1.40 -24.04 11.66
N LYS A 517 -0.66 -23.91 10.56
CA LYS A 517 -0.85 -22.92 9.50
C LYS A 517 -0.78 -23.59 8.14
N VAL A 518 -1.90 -23.57 7.42
CA VAL A 518 -1.99 -24.02 6.03
C VAL A 518 -1.86 -22.81 5.11
N SER A 519 -1.06 -22.91 4.05
CA SER A 519 -0.80 -21.82 3.10
C SER A 519 -1.00 -22.30 1.67
N LYS A 520 -1.87 -21.62 0.90
CA LYS A 520 -2.12 -21.90 -0.52
C LYS A 520 -1.92 -20.65 -1.37
N GLY A 521 -0.76 -20.54 -2.01
CA GLY A 521 -0.37 -19.42 -2.87
C GLY A 521 -0.19 -18.08 -2.13
N LYS A 522 -1.31 -17.40 -1.86
CA LYS A 522 -1.36 -16.15 -1.06
C LYS A 522 -2.25 -16.24 0.17
N GLU A 523 -3.11 -17.25 0.21
CA GLU A 523 -4.01 -17.50 1.33
C GLU A 523 -3.26 -18.18 2.46
N LYS A 524 -3.57 -17.80 3.70
CA LYS A 524 -3.07 -18.38 4.94
C LYS A 524 -4.28 -18.68 5.81
N ILE A 525 -4.33 -19.88 6.38
CA ILE A 525 -5.34 -20.28 7.37
C ILE A 525 -4.59 -20.80 8.58
N TYR A 526 -4.94 -20.32 9.77
CA TYR A 526 -4.44 -20.83 11.04
C TYR A 526 -5.51 -21.74 11.65
N LEU A 527 -5.10 -22.87 12.24
CA LEU A 527 -6.01 -23.93 12.70
C LEU A 527 -5.60 -24.42 14.09
N MET A 528 -6.59 -24.83 14.89
CA MET A 528 -6.46 -25.07 16.32
C MET A 528 -6.26 -26.54 16.71
N ASN A 529 -6.63 -27.48 15.83
CA ASN A 529 -6.62 -28.92 16.11
C ASN A 529 -6.45 -29.76 14.83
N ASP A 530 -6.29 -31.08 14.99
CA ASP A 530 -6.06 -32.02 13.90
C ASP A 530 -7.30 -32.24 13.01
N GLN A 531 -8.52 -32.04 13.53
CA GLN A 531 -9.76 -32.17 12.77
C GLN A 531 -9.90 -31.02 11.76
N GLU A 532 -9.75 -29.77 12.22
CA GLU A 532 -9.71 -28.58 11.36
C GLU A 532 -8.63 -28.68 10.27
N LEU A 533 -7.52 -29.35 10.58
CA LEU A 533 -6.47 -29.65 9.62
C LEU A 533 -6.94 -30.66 8.57
N ALA A 534 -7.55 -31.78 8.96
CA ALA A 534 -8.10 -32.77 8.03
C ALA A 534 -9.16 -32.16 7.09
N GLU A 535 -10.16 -31.46 7.65
CA GLU A 535 -11.20 -30.75 6.91
C GLU A 535 -10.61 -29.69 5.95
N THR A 536 -9.55 -28.99 6.37
CA THR A 536 -8.88 -27.99 5.52
C THR A 536 -8.03 -28.64 4.41
N ILE A 537 -7.42 -29.80 4.66
CA ILE A 537 -6.70 -30.57 3.63
C ILE A 537 -7.69 -31.07 2.57
N GLU A 538 -8.83 -31.63 2.98
CA GLU A 538 -9.88 -32.09 2.06
C GLU A 538 -10.44 -30.93 1.22
N ARG A 539 -10.86 -29.84 1.88
CA ARG A 539 -11.40 -28.63 1.24
C ARG A 539 -10.43 -27.95 0.27
N LEU A 540 -9.13 -27.93 0.57
CA LEU A 540 -8.13 -27.25 -0.28
C LEU A 540 -7.49 -28.18 -1.32
N GLY A 541 -7.45 -29.49 -1.08
CA GLY A 541 -6.76 -30.46 -1.93
C GLY A 541 -5.25 -30.23 -2.04
N LYS A 542 -4.67 -30.63 -3.19
CA LYS A 542 -3.21 -30.61 -3.44
C LYS A 542 -2.65 -29.17 -3.55
N ASP A 543 -1.32 -29.06 -3.52
CA ASP A 543 -0.55 -27.80 -3.55
C ASP A 543 -0.78 -26.87 -2.35
N ILE A 544 -0.82 -27.44 -1.15
CA ILE A 544 -0.80 -26.74 0.14
C ILE A 544 0.53 -26.92 0.86
N ASN A 545 0.97 -25.89 1.58
CA ASN A 545 2.10 -25.96 2.51
C ASN A 545 1.57 -25.91 3.95
N ILE A 546 1.91 -26.90 4.77
CA ILE A 546 1.44 -27.05 6.16
C ILE A 546 2.64 -26.83 7.09
N GLN A 547 2.54 -25.83 7.95
CA GLN A 547 3.46 -25.61 9.06
C GLN A 547 2.75 -25.98 10.38
N ARG A 548 3.29 -26.93 11.14
CA ARG A 548 2.93 -27.13 12.55
C ARG A 548 3.77 -26.18 13.40
N TYR A 549 3.17 -25.59 14.43
CA TYR A 549 3.88 -24.88 15.49
C TYR A 549 4.08 -25.81 16.68
N LYS A 550 5.26 -25.80 17.28
CA LYS A 550 5.56 -26.45 18.56
C LYS A 550 5.49 -25.47 19.73
N GLY A 551 5.86 -24.21 19.51
CA GLY A 551 5.82 -23.16 20.52
C GLY A 551 5.71 -21.76 19.93
N LEU A 552 5.33 -20.80 20.77
CA LEU A 552 5.14 -19.38 20.44
C LEU A 552 6.40 -18.75 19.85
N GLY A 553 7.58 -19.25 20.22
CA GLY A 553 8.88 -18.81 19.69
C GLY A 553 9.08 -19.07 18.19
N GLU A 554 8.33 -20.00 17.59
CA GLU A 554 8.35 -20.26 16.15
C GLU A 554 7.45 -19.30 15.35
N MET A 555 6.63 -18.49 16.02
CA MET A 555 5.73 -17.51 15.41
C MET A 555 6.44 -16.18 15.17
N ASN A 556 6.30 -15.63 13.96
CA ASN A 556 6.75 -14.25 13.71
C ASN A 556 5.85 -13.24 14.46
N PRO A 557 6.35 -12.06 14.88
CA PRO A 557 5.57 -11.09 15.66
C PRO A 557 4.22 -10.67 15.05
N ASP A 558 4.13 -10.62 13.72
CA ASP A 558 2.86 -10.35 13.02
C ASP A 558 1.90 -11.55 13.08
N GLN A 559 2.39 -12.79 13.06
CA GLN A 559 1.58 -14.02 13.20
C GLN A 559 1.03 -14.16 14.62
N LEU A 560 1.86 -13.90 15.63
CA LEU A 560 1.45 -13.89 17.04
C LEU A 560 0.40 -12.79 17.31
N TRP A 561 0.54 -11.63 16.65
CA TRP A 561 -0.52 -10.61 16.65
C TRP A 561 -1.80 -11.13 15.98
N GLU A 562 -1.74 -11.55 14.72
CA GLU A 562 -2.89 -12.02 13.91
C GLU A 562 -3.73 -13.11 14.60
N THR A 563 -3.11 -13.96 15.43
CA THR A 563 -3.72 -15.20 15.96
C THR A 563 -4.03 -15.16 17.47
N THR A 564 -3.21 -14.48 18.27
CA THR A 564 -3.19 -14.67 19.73
C THR A 564 -3.36 -13.36 20.50
N LEU A 565 -2.94 -12.22 19.92
CA LEU A 565 -2.90 -10.93 20.62
C LEU A 565 -3.81 -9.83 20.05
N ASP A 566 -4.35 -9.96 18.82
CA ASP A 566 -5.35 -9.02 18.30
C ASP A 566 -6.73 -9.27 18.96
N PRO A 567 -7.35 -8.27 19.62
CA PRO A 567 -8.66 -8.44 20.25
C PRO A 567 -9.79 -8.89 19.32
N GLU A 568 -9.68 -8.65 18.01
CA GLU A 568 -10.71 -8.97 17.02
C GLU A 568 -10.65 -10.42 16.50
N SER A 569 -9.53 -11.14 16.68
CA SER A 569 -9.31 -12.48 16.08
C SER A 569 -8.68 -13.53 17.01
N ARG A 570 -8.28 -13.17 18.23
CA ARG A 570 -7.71 -14.13 19.20
C ARG A 570 -8.75 -15.07 19.80
N HIS A 571 -8.35 -16.31 20.04
CA HIS A 571 -9.12 -17.28 20.82
C HIS A 571 -8.51 -17.42 22.23
N MET A 572 -9.37 -17.45 23.25
CA MET A 572 -9.00 -17.60 24.66
C MET A 572 -10.09 -18.35 25.41
N LYS A 573 -9.71 -19.15 26.42
CA LYS A 573 -10.64 -19.65 27.45
C LYS A 573 -10.66 -18.65 28.62
N GLN A 574 -11.82 -18.41 29.20
CA GLN A 574 -11.94 -17.76 30.52
C GLN A 574 -11.91 -18.85 31.58
N VAL A 575 -11.26 -18.60 32.71
CA VAL A 575 -11.25 -19.51 33.86
C VAL A 575 -12.38 -19.11 34.81
N ILE A 576 -13.11 -20.10 35.31
CA ILE A 576 -14.19 -19.97 36.29
C ILE A 576 -14.01 -21.07 37.36
N VAL A 577 -14.62 -20.88 38.53
CA VAL A 577 -14.73 -21.90 39.57
C VAL A 577 -16.21 -22.18 39.76
N GLU A 578 -16.65 -23.39 39.40
CA GLU A 578 -18.06 -23.81 39.52
C GLU A 578 -18.34 -24.41 40.90
N ASP A 579 -17.46 -25.31 41.35
CA ASP A 579 -17.44 -25.87 42.71
C ASP A 579 -16.08 -25.59 43.35
N ALA A 580 -16.08 -24.76 44.39
CA ALA A 580 -14.88 -24.39 45.12
C ALA A 580 -14.32 -25.53 46.00
N VAL A 581 -15.13 -26.47 46.46
CA VAL A 581 -14.69 -27.62 47.28
C VAL A 581 -14.04 -28.67 46.39
N ALA A 582 -14.66 -29.00 45.25
CA ALA A 582 -14.07 -29.91 44.26
C ALA A 582 -12.77 -29.34 43.68
N ALA A 583 -12.72 -28.04 43.38
CA ALA A 583 -11.49 -27.37 42.94
C ALA A 583 -10.38 -27.45 44.00
N ASP A 584 -10.70 -27.21 45.27
CA ASP A 584 -9.73 -27.25 46.37
C ASP A 584 -9.08 -28.63 46.52
N ALA A 585 -9.93 -29.66 46.63
CA ALA A 585 -9.49 -31.05 46.71
C ALA A 585 -8.65 -31.45 45.49
N MET A 586 -9.02 -30.98 44.29
CA MET A 586 -8.26 -31.27 43.08
C MET A 586 -6.89 -30.60 43.02
N PHE A 587 -6.75 -29.37 43.52
CA PHE A 587 -5.43 -28.74 43.66
C PHE A 587 -4.56 -29.51 44.67
N THR A 588 -5.10 -29.93 45.82
CA THR A 588 -4.33 -30.70 46.80
C THR A 588 -3.93 -32.09 46.28
N VAL A 589 -4.81 -32.81 45.57
CA VAL A 589 -4.46 -34.11 44.96
C VAL A 589 -3.42 -33.95 43.85
N LEU A 590 -3.57 -32.98 42.94
CA LEU A 590 -2.67 -32.84 41.78
C LEU A 590 -1.36 -32.15 42.11
N MET A 591 -1.34 -31.21 43.06
CA MET A 591 -0.20 -30.33 43.32
C MET A 591 0.44 -30.55 44.70
N GLY A 592 -0.23 -31.22 45.64
CA GLY A 592 0.24 -31.42 47.01
C GLY A 592 1.42 -32.38 47.18
N ASP A 593 1.84 -32.57 48.43
CA ASP A 593 3.03 -33.33 48.78
C ASP A 593 2.89 -34.85 48.64
N GLN A 594 1.68 -35.40 48.86
CA GLN A 594 1.43 -36.84 48.80
C GLN A 594 1.50 -37.36 47.35
N VAL A 595 2.11 -38.53 47.17
CA VAL A 595 2.34 -39.13 45.85
C VAL A 595 1.20 -40.07 45.46
N ASP A 596 0.72 -40.86 46.40
CA ASP A 596 -0.21 -41.96 46.11
C ASP A 596 -1.61 -41.48 45.66
N PRO A 597 -2.26 -40.47 46.28
CA PRO A 597 -3.54 -39.95 45.78
C PRO A 597 -3.43 -39.35 44.36
N ARG A 598 -2.30 -38.70 44.04
CA ARG A 598 -2.01 -38.23 42.68
C ARG A 598 -1.90 -39.41 41.71
N ARG A 599 -1.22 -40.48 42.12
CA ARG A 599 -0.98 -41.68 41.32
C ARG A 599 -2.28 -42.44 41.04
N GLU A 600 -3.10 -42.62 42.07
CA GLU A 600 -4.45 -43.20 41.95
C GLU A 600 -5.33 -42.37 41.02
N PHE A 601 -5.34 -41.04 41.16
CA PHE A 601 -6.07 -40.16 40.24
C PHE A 601 -5.60 -40.31 38.79
N ILE A 602 -4.29 -40.37 38.54
CA ILE A 602 -3.73 -40.57 37.19
C ILE A 602 -4.14 -41.94 36.62
N PHE A 603 -4.09 -43.02 37.42
CA PHE A 603 -4.55 -44.33 36.97
C PHE A 603 -6.06 -44.36 36.68
N ALA A 604 -6.89 -43.82 37.57
CA ALA A 604 -8.35 -43.79 37.41
C ALA A 604 -8.80 -42.98 36.17
N ASN A 605 -8.08 -41.90 35.84
CA ASN A 605 -8.38 -41.03 34.70
C ASN A 605 -7.55 -41.35 33.44
N SER A 606 -6.75 -42.43 33.46
CA SER A 606 -5.79 -42.75 32.39
C SER A 606 -6.43 -42.93 31.01
N SER A 607 -7.67 -43.42 30.95
CA SER A 607 -8.45 -43.58 29.72
C SER A 607 -8.92 -42.28 29.07
N LEU A 608 -8.84 -41.14 29.77
CA LEU A 608 -9.28 -39.83 29.28
C LEU A 608 -8.19 -39.08 28.47
N VAL A 609 -6.95 -39.58 28.47
CA VAL A 609 -5.80 -38.93 27.83
C VAL A 609 -5.07 -39.87 26.87
N LYS A 610 -4.79 -39.41 25.65
CA LYS A 610 -4.09 -40.20 24.62
C LYS A 610 -2.59 -40.37 24.86
N ASN A 611 -1.99 -39.46 25.64
CA ASN A 611 -0.57 -39.46 25.96
C ASN A 611 -0.43 -39.45 27.48
N LEU A 612 0.23 -40.47 28.03
CA LEU A 612 0.74 -40.51 29.40
C LEU A 612 2.24 -40.76 29.31
N ASP A 613 3.02 -39.74 29.64
CA ASP A 613 4.41 -39.94 30.02
C ASP A 613 4.41 -40.44 31.48
N ILE A 614 4.94 -41.65 31.70
CA ILE A 614 4.95 -42.37 33.00
C ILE A 614 6.31 -42.20 33.67
#